data_AF-A0A174J164-F1
#
_entry.id   AF-A0A174J164-F1
#
_cell.length_a   1.000
_cell.length_b   1.000
_cell.length_c   1.000
_cell.angle_alpha   90.00
_cell.angle_beta   90.00
_cell.angle_gamma   90.00
#
_symmetry.space_group_name_H-M   'P 1'
#
loop_
_entity.id
_entity.type
_entity.pdbx_description
1 polymer ?
#
loop_
_entity_poly.entity_id
_entity_poly.type
_entity_poly.pdbx_seq_one_letter_code
_entity_poly.pdbx_strand_id
1 'polypeptide(L)'
;MIRRIIKINEDLCNGCGACAAACHEGAIGMVDGKARLLKDDYCDGLGDCLPTCPTGAITFEEREAAAYDEAAVKARMAQGRNASGAAPCPSAGVSSNVSPSAVSPFAAPHHSGCPGSRSRSIAREARENTVSTGTLFPEKTVSMESRLSQWPVQIKLAPVQAPYFKDARLLIAADCTAFAYGNFHNDFIAGRITLIGCPKLDMVDYSEKMTEIIRLNDIRDVTIVRMEVPCCGGIENAAKRALQASGKFIPWQVVTVRTDGSLVR
;
A
#
# COMPACT_ATOMS: atom_id res chain seq x y z
N MET A 1 6.63 -18.86 16.95
CA MET A 1 7.44 -18.61 15.73
C MET A 1 8.00 -17.20 15.79
N ILE A 2 9.17 -16.93 15.22
CA ILE A 2 9.68 -15.56 15.14
C ILE A 2 8.82 -14.80 14.12
N ARG A 3 8.21 -13.71 14.57
CA ARG A 3 7.38 -12.84 13.72
C ARG A 3 7.55 -11.40 14.16
N ARG A 4 7.31 -10.49 13.21
CA ARG A 4 7.23 -9.07 13.49
C ARG A 4 5.92 -8.77 14.24
N ILE A 5 6.04 -8.21 15.44
CA ILE A 5 4.91 -7.89 16.31
C ILE A 5 5.04 -6.48 16.87
N ILE A 6 3.93 -5.95 17.36
CA ILE A 6 3.87 -4.62 17.96
C ILE A 6 4.47 -4.64 19.37
N LYS A 7 5.41 -3.73 19.60
CA LYS A 7 5.94 -3.38 20.92
C LYS A 7 5.38 -2.03 21.33
N ILE A 8 4.91 -1.91 22.56
CA ILE A 8 4.42 -0.64 23.12
C ILE A 8 5.34 -0.24 24.26
N ASN A 9 5.92 0.95 24.18
CA ASN A 9 6.69 1.57 25.25
C ASN A 9 5.73 2.31 26.20
N GLU A 10 5.57 1.78 27.41
CA GLU A 10 4.64 2.32 28.40
C GLU A 10 5.08 3.68 28.98
N ASP A 11 6.38 3.96 28.98
CA ASP A 11 6.92 5.24 29.47
C ASP A 11 6.53 6.38 28.54
N LEU A 12 6.53 6.12 27.22
CA LEU A 12 6.11 7.07 26.20
C LEU A 12 4.59 7.11 25.98
N CYS A 13 3.86 6.12 26.48
CA CYS A 13 2.42 6.05 26.29
C CYS A 13 1.71 7.07 27.20
N ASN A 14 0.89 7.95 26.63
CA ASN A 14 0.12 8.95 27.38
C ASN A 14 -1.32 8.49 27.71
N GLY A 15 -1.69 7.26 27.39
CA GLY A 15 -3.01 6.71 27.71
C GLY A 15 -4.17 7.16 26.82
N CYS A 16 -3.92 7.85 25.71
CA CYS A 16 -5.00 8.42 24.86
C CYS A 16 -5.95 7.39 24.21
N GLY A 17 -5.58 6.12 24.13
CA GLY A 17 -6.44 5.06 23.59
C GLY A 17 -6.62 5.04 22.06
N ALA A 18 -6.00 5.97 21.32
CA ALA A 18 -6.12 6.05 19.86
C ALA A 18 -5.73 4.74 19.14
N CYS A 19 -4.68 4.08 19.63
CA CYS A 19 -4.22 2.80 19.10
C CYS A 19 -5.19 1.63 19.34
N ALA A 20 -5.93 1.65 20.46
CA ALA A 20 -6.92 0.62 20.78
C ALA A 20 -8.15 0.74 19.87
N ALA A 21 -8.58 1.98 19.57
CA ALA A 21 -9.67 2.24 18.63
C ALA A 21 -9.30 1.92 17.17
N ALA A 22 -8.03 2.11 16.81
CA ALA A 22 -7.53 1.82 15.46
C ALA A 22 -7.28 0.33 15.18
N CYS A 23 -7.17 -0.50 16.23
CA CYS A 23 -6.88 -1.92 16.08
C CYS A 23 -8.15 -2.70 15.72
N HIS A 24 -8.28 -3.09 14.45
CA HIS A 24 -9.44 -3.83 13.96
C HIS A 24 -9.59 -5.21 14.62
N GLU A 25 -8.47 -5.82 15.00
CA GLU A 25 -8.36 -7.12 15.65
C GLU A 25 -8.59 -7.03 17.17
N GLY A 26 -8.68 -5.81 17.73
CA GLY A 26 -8.84 -5.60 19.17
C GLY A 26 -7.69 -6.19 20.01
N ALA A 27 -6.51 -6.29 19.43
CA ALA A 27 -5.31 -6.84 20.05
C ALA A 27 -4.73 -5.89 21.12
N ILE A 28 -4.98 -4.59 21.00
CA ILE A 28 -4.52 -3.56 21.93
C ILE A 28 -5.66 -3.21 22.89
N GLY A 29 -5.40 -3.33 24.18
CA GLY A 29 -6.31 -2.91 25.25
C GLY A 29 -5.69 -1.83 26.13
N MET A 30 -6.55 -1.09 26.84
CA MET A 30 -6.11 -0.14 27.86
C MET A 30 -6.10 -0.84 29.22
N VAL A 31 -4.93 -0.94 29.84
CA VAL A 31 -4.73 -1.54 31.16
C VAL A 31 -3.97 -0.52 32.01
N ASP A 32 -4.51 -0.17 33.18
CA ASP A 32 -3.92 0.83 34.09
C ASP A 32 -3.60 2.18 33.44
N GLY A 33 -4.47 2.61 32.52
CA GLY A 33 -4.31 3.89 31.79
C GLY A 33 -3.23 3.86 30.71
N LYS A 34 -2.62 2.71 30.41
CA LYS A 34 -1.60 2.54 29.37
C LYS A 34 -2.06 1.53 28.32
N ALA A 35 -1.62 1.72 27.08
CA ALA A 35 -1.90 0.77 26.00
C ALA A 35 -1.01 -0.47 26.17
N ARG A 36 -1.60 -1.66 26.13
CA ARG A 36 -0.89 -2.94 26.18
C ARG A 36 -1.40 -3.88 25.12
N LEU A 37 -0.50 -4.72 24.61
CA LEU A 37 -0.89 -5.85 23.78
C LEU A 37 -1.46 -6.93 24.69
N LEU A 38 -2.72 -7.29 24.46
CA LEU A 38 -3.46 -8.20 25.34
C LEU A 38 -2.97 -9.63 25.18
N LYS A 39 -2.79 -10.05 23.93
CA LYS A 39 -2.15 -11.30 23.56
C LYS A 39 -1.52 -11.19 22.18
N ASP A 40 -0.49 -12.00 21.98
CA ASP A 40 0.27 -12.04 20.74
C ASP A 40 -0.49 -12.66 19.56
N ASP A 41 -1.38 -13.62 19.86
CA ASP A 41 -2.22 -14.32 18.88
C ASP A 41 -3.32 -13.42 18.28
N TYR A 42 -3.65 -12.31 18.94
CA TYR A 42 -4.59 -11.31 18.41
C TYR A 42 -3.93 -10.27 17.52
N CYS A 43 -2.64 -10.01 17.71
CA CYS A 43 -1.91 -9.09 16.86
C CYS A 43 -1.69 -9.77 15.50
N ASP A 44 -2.07 -9.13 14.40
CA ASP A 44 -1.74 -9.61 13.05
C ASP A 44 -0.39 -9.09 12.55
N GLY A 45 0.17 -8.06 13.22
CA GLY A 45 1.44 -7.42 12.86
C GLY A 45 1.31 -6.39 11.75
N LEU A 46 0.10 -5.93 11.41
CA LEU A 46 -0.16 -4.95 10.35
C LEU A 46 0.33 -3.54 10.70
N GLY A 47 0.15 -3.13 11.95
CA GLY A 47 0.66 -1.86 12.47
C GLY A 47 -0.21 -0.63 12.21
N ASP A 48 -1.52 -0.79 12.01
CA ASP A 48 -2.49 0.33 11.91
C ASP A 48 -2.47 1.26 13.15
N CYS A 49 -1.99 0.75 14.29
CA CYS A 49 -1.80 1.51 15.51
C CYS A 49 -0.59 2.47 15.51
N LEU A 50 0.43 2.25 14.68
CA LEU A 50 1.63 3.11 14.64
C LEU A 50 1.30 4.57 14.26
N PRO A 51 0.63 4.86 13.13
CA PRO A 51 0.39 6.24 12.71
C PRO A 51 -0.60 6.98 13.61
N THR A 52 -1.37 6.27 14.45
CA THR A 52 -2.35 6.88 15.35
C THR A 52 -1.77 7.23 16.71
N CYS A 53 -0.55 6.77 17.04
CA CYS A 53 0.10 7.08 18.31
C CYS A 53 0.76 8.46 18.27
N PRO A 54 0.23 9.48 18.97
CA PRO A 54 0.77 10.84 18.92
C PRO A 54 2.15 10.97 19.60
N THR A 55 2.49 10.06 20.50
CA THR A 55 3.76 10.06 21.24
C THR A 55 4.83 9.16 20.62
N GLY A 56 4.49 8.42 19.55
CA GLY A 56 5.42 7.46 18.95
C GLY A 56 5.78 6.28 19.86
N ALA A 57 4.95 5.96 20.85
CA ALA A 57 5.19 4.89 21.81
C ALA A 57 5.14 3.47 21.21
N ILE A 58 4.69 3.32 19.96
CA ILE A 58 4.43 2.02 19.32
C ILE A 58 5.47 1.77 18.23
N THR A 59 6.17 0.65 18.34
CA THR A 59 7.19 0.22 17.38
C THR A 59 7.00 -1.25 17.01
N PHE A 60 7.76 -1.71 16.02
CA PHE A 60 7.85 -3.13 15.70
C PHE A 60 9.05 -3.75 16.39
N GLU A 61 8.88 -4.99 16.84
CA GLU A 61 9.99 -5.85 17.27
C GLU A 61 9.85 -7.25 16.63
N GLU A 62 10.97 -7.90 16.38
CA GLU A 62 11.01 -9.32 16.00
C GLU A 62 11.29 -10.14 17.25
N ARG A 63 10.30 -10.92 17.68
CA ARG A 63 10.45 -11.83 18.81
C ARG A 63 9.67 -13.11 18.58
N GLU A 64 9.95 -14.08 19.43
CA GLU A 64 9.13 -15.27 19.50
C GLU A 64 7.74 -14.91 20.05
N ALA A 65 6.72 -15.18 19.24
CA ALA A 65 5.33 -14.89 19.54
C ALA A 65 4.42 -16.00 18.98
N ALA A 66 3.21 -16.09 19.54
CA ALA A 66 2.19 -16.99 19.03
C ALA A 66 1.79 -16.61 17.59
N ALA A 67 1.41 -17.61 16.80
CA ALA A 67 0.85 -17.36 15.47
C ALA A 67 -0.48 -16.60 15.62
N TYR A 68 -0.80 -15.76 14.63
CA TYR A 68 -2.07 -15.05 14.60
C TYR A 68 -3.22 -16.05 14.47
N ASP A 69 -4.22 -15.93 15.35
CA ASP A 69 -5.37 -16.82 15.42
C ASP A 69 -6.67 -16.03 15.18
N GLU A 70 -7.13 -16.07 13.93
CA GLU A 70 -8.40 -15.45 13.54
C GLU A 70 -9.61 -15.96 14.33
N ALA A 71 -9.61 -17.24 14.74
CA ALA A 71 -10.71 -17.81 15.50
C ALA A 71 -10.73 -17.27 16.93
N ALA A 72 -9.56 -17.12 17.55
CA ALA A 72 -9.41 -16.52 18.87
C ALA A 72 -9.79 -15.03 18.88
N VAL A 73 -9.43 -14.28 17.84
CA VAL A 73 -9.86 -12.88 17.64
C VAL A 73 -11.38 -12.80 17.50
N LYS A 74 -11.99 -13.62 16.64
CA LYS A 74 -13.44 -13.65 16.44
C LYS A 74 -14.18 -14.02 17.72
N ALA A 75 -13.69 -14.99 18.49
CA ALA A 75 -14.28 -15.38 19.77
C ALA A 75 -14.26 -14.24 20.80
N ARG A 76 -13.14 -13.51 20.90
CA ARG A 76 -13.01 -12.34 21.77
C ARG A 76 -13.93 -11.19 21.32
N MET A 77 -13.96 -10.90 20.02
CA MET A 77 -14.84 -9.89 19.45
C MET A 77 -16.31 -10.25 19.68
N ALA A 78 -16.68 -11.52 19.63
CA ALA A 78 -18.03 -11.97 19.97
C ALA A 78 -18.35 -11.77 21.47
N GLN A 79 -17.38 -11.98 22.36
CA GLN A 79 -17.52 -11.75 23.81
C GLN A 79 -17.52 -10.25 24.18
N GLY A 80 -16.88 -9.40 23.38
CA GLY A 80 -16.87 -7.93 23.53
C GLY A 80 -18.15 -7.22 23.07
N ARG A 81 -19.08 -7.92 22.40
CA ARG A 81 -20.32 -7.33 21.85
C ARG A 81 -21.42 -7.04 22.86
N ASN A 82 -21.16 -7.22 24.17
CA ASN A 82 -22.01 -6.68 25.24
C ASN A 82 -21.57 -5.30 25.76
N ALA A 83 -20.55 -4.68 25.15
CA ALA A 83 -20.28 -3.26 25.31
C ALA A 83 -19.89 -2.66 23.95
N SER A 84 -20.85 -1.99 23.32
CA SER A 84 -20.81 -1.27 22.03
C SER A 84 -20.82 -2.14 20.76
N GLY A 85 -21.91 -1.99 20.00
CA GLY A 85 -22.27 -2.85 18.89
C GLY A 85 -21.80 -2.37 17.52
N ALA A 86 -21.49 -3.34 16.67
CA ALA A 86 -21.78 -3.34 15.23
C ALA A 86 -21.76 -4.79 14.74
N ALA A 87 -22.60 -5.11 13.76
CA ALA A 87 -22.85 -6.48 13.30
C ALA A 87 -21.89 -6.93 12.18
N PRO A 88 -21.43 -8.20 12.16
CA PRO A 88 -20.69 -8.75 11.03
C PRO A 88 -21.63 -9.46 10.04
N CYS A 89 -21.37 -9.28 8.76
CA CYS A 89 -21.83 -10.17 7.68
C CYS A 89 -20.70 -11.15 7.31
N PRO A 90 -21.00 -12.39 6.86
CA PRO A 90 -20.05 -13.48 6.86
C PRO A 90 -19.38 -13.71 5.49
N SER A 91 -18.13 -14.15 5.49
CA SER A 91 -17.59 -14.92 4.38
C SER A 91 -16.70 -16.06 4.89
N ALA A 92 -17.14 -17.27 4.53
CA ALA A 92 -16.38 -18.53 4.53
C ALA A 92 -15.01 -18.34 3.84
N GLY A 93 -13.92 -18.96 4.31
CA GLY A 93 -13.59 -20.38 4.12
C GLY A 93 -13.29 -20.62 2.63
N VAL A 94 -12.11 -21.04 2.17
CA VAL A 94 -11.22 -22.12 2.63
C VAL A 94 -9.92 -22.02 1.81
N SER A 95 -8.78 -22.07 2.49
CA SER A 95 -7.73 -23.09 2.45
C SER A 95 -6.80 -23.12 1.24
N SER A 96 -5.61 -22.63 1.54
CA SER A 96 -4.30 -23.03 1.04
C SER A 96 -4.12 -24.53 0.88
N ASN A 97 -3.42 -24.91 -0.18
CA ASN A 97 -2.42 -25.98 -0.18
C ASN A 97 -1.58 -25.87 -1.46
N VAL A 98 -0.25 -25.78 -1.33
CA VAL A 98 0.71 -26.76 -1.89
C VAL A 98 2.12 -26.33 -1.50
N SER A 99 2.82 -27.28 -0.87
CA SER A 99 4.21 -27.28 -0.40
C SER A 99 5.23 -27.39 -1.55
N PRO A 100 6.53 -27.15 -1.28
CA PRO A 100 7.54 -26.84 -2.28
C PRO A 100 8.27 -28.10 -2.77
N SER A 101 8.74 -28.11 -4.02
CA SER A 101 9.89 -28.95 -4.39
C SER A 101 10.54 -28.64 -5.73
N ALA A 102 11.85 -28.86 -5.71
CA ALA A 102 12.78 -29.18 -6.79
C ALA A 102 13.35 -28.03 -7.64
N VAL A 103 14.53 -27.58 -7.22
CA VAL A 103 15.55 -26.88 -8.00
C VAL A 103 16.25 -27.83 -8.98
N SER A 104 16.63 -27.32 -10.15
CA SER A 104 17.76 -27.86 -10.91
C SER A 104 18.48 -26.78 -11.73
N PRO A 105 19.76 -27.00 -12.09
CA PRO A 105 20.76 -25.97 -12.28
C PRO A 105 20.90 -25.55 -13.74
N PHE A 106 21.01 -24.25 -14.00
CA PHE A 106 21.54 -23.74 -15.27
C PHE A 106 22.64 -22.72 -15.00
N ALA A 107 23.75 -22.93 -15.68
CA ALA A 107 25.00 -22.20 -15.56
C ALA A 107 24.81 -20.68 -15.77
N ALA A 108 25.52 -19.91 -14.94
CA ALA A 108 25.43 -18.46 -14.87
C ALA A 108 26.06 -17.77 -16.10
N PRO A 109 25.32 -16.87 -16.79
CA PRO A 109 25.94 -15.80 -17.56
C PRO A 109 26.24 -14.62 -16.65
N HIS A 110 27.34 -13.93 -16.96
CA HIS A 110 27.80 -12.67 -16.36
C HIS A 110 26.66 -11.80 -15.81
N HIS A 111 26.69 -11.56 -14.50
CA HIS A 111 25.67 -10.81 -13.77
C HIS A 111 25.73 -9.30 -14.09
N SER A 112 25.18 -8.91 -15.24
CA SER A 112 24.50 -7.61 -15.32
C SER A 112 23.21 -7.74 -14.51
N GLY A 113 22.97 -6.86 -13.54
CA GLY A 113 21.92 -7.01 -12.52
C GLY A 113 20.52 -7.37 -13.05
N CYS A 114 19.68 -7.91 -12.16
CA CYS A 114 18.32 -8.38 -12.48
C CYS A 114 17.56 -7.36 -13.34
N PRO A 115 17.04 -7.75 -14.53
CA PRO A 115 16.23 -6.87 -15.38
C PRO A 115 15.07 -6.20 -14.65
N GLY A 116 14.56 -6.85 -13.59
CA GLY A 116 13.55 -6.29 -12.70
C GLY A 116 13.95 -5.00 -12.00
N SER A 117 15.23 -4.72 -11.82
CA SER A 117 15.75 -3.50 -11.18
C SER A 117 16.46 -2.55 -12.15
N ARG A 118 16.51 -2.88 -13.44
CA ARG A 118 17.19 -2.05 -14.45
C ARG A 118 16.34 -0.83 -14.80
N SER A 119 16.69 0.32 -14.22
CA SER A 119 16.01 1.59 -14.49
C SER A 119 16.08 1.96 -15.97
N ARG A 120 14.92 2.23 -16.59
CA ARG A 120 14.82 2.68 -17.98
C ARG A 120 13.53 3.46 -18.23
N SER A 121 13.59 4.37 -19.19
CA SER A 121 12.40 4.96 -19.81
C SER A 121 11.93 4.08 -20.97
N ILE A 122 10.62 4.02 -21.18
CA ILE A 122 9.97 3.30 -22.28
C ILE A 122 9.38 4.35 -23.20
N ALA A 123 9.93 4.48 -24.41
CA ALA A 123 9.38 5.39 -25.41
C ALA A 123 7.98 4.91 -25.82
N ARG A 124 7.00 5.81 -25.73
CA ARG A 124 5.65 5.61 -26.25
C ARG A 124 5.39 6.72 -27.26
N GLU A 125 4.97 6.36 -28.47
CA GLU A 125 4.52 7.35 -29.44
C GLU A 125 3.27 8.04 -28.88
N ALA A 126 3.31 9.37 -28.80
CA ALA A 126 2.16 10.16 -28.43
C ALA A 126 1.15 10.13 -29.58
N ARG A 127 0.24 9.16 -29.57
CA ARG A 127 -0.94 9.25 -30.43
C ARG A 127 -1.92 10.22 -29.78
N GLU A 128 -1.96 11.44 -30.32
CA GLU A 128 -3.17 12.25 -30.25
C GLU A 128 -4.33 11.40 -30.80
N ASN A 129 -5.50 11.48 -30.15
CA ASN A 129 -6.73 10.93 -30.70
C ASN A 129 -6.97 11.60 -32.07
N THR A 130 -6.46 10.99 -33.14
CA THR A 130 -6.89 11.32 -34.50
C THR A 130 -8.35 10.91 -34.56
N VAL A 131 -9.22 11.90 -34.38
CA VAL A 131 -10.63 11.79 -34.70
C VAL A 131 -10.68 11.48 -36.19
N SER A 132 -10.85 10.20 -36.53
CA SER A 132 -11.23 9.81 -37.88
C SER A 132 -12.57 10.47 -38.15
N THR A 133 -12.55 11.60 -38.86
CA THR A 133 -13.71 12.20 -39.52
C THR A 133 -14.29 11.15 -40.46
N GLY A 134 -15.28 10.40 -39.98
CA GLY A 134 -15.88 9.34 -40.80
C GLY A 134 -16.81 8.34 -40.11
N THR A 135 -17.31 8.57 -38.89
CA THR A 135 -18.40 7.73 -38.35
C THR A 135 -19.26 8.53 -37.37
N LEU A 136 -20.58 8.53 -37.59
CA LEU A 136 -21.61 9.26 -36.81
C LEU A 136 -21.85 8.73 -35.38
N PHE A 137 -20.97 7.86 -34.88
CA PHE A 137 -21.02 7.33 -33.52
C PHE A 137 -19.58 7.32 -32.97
N PRO A 138 -19.23 8.14 -31.97
CA PRO A 138 -17.94 8.03 -31.33
C PRO A 138 -18.02 6.85 -30.36
N GLU A 139 -17.98 5.61 -30.88
CA GLU A 139 -17.53 4.51 -30.05
C GLU A 139 -16.07 4.80 -29.73
N LYS A 140 -15.83 5.24 -28.50
CA LYS A 140 -14.50 5.50 -27.97
C LYS A 140 -13.76 4.17 -27.95
N THR A 141 -13.02 3.87 -29.02
CA THR A 141 -12.20 2.66 -29.13
C THR A 141 -11.16 2.69 -28.02
N VAL A 142 -11.38 1.90 -26.97
CA VAL A 142 -10.46 1.80 -25.83
C VAL A 142 -9.26 0.98 -26.29
N SER A 143 -8.10 1.62 -26.40
CA SER A 143 -6.85 0.91 -26.69
C SER A 143 -6.46 0.02 -25.51
N MET A 144 -6.13 -1.24 -25.82
CA MET A 144 -5.58 -2.22 -24.88
C MET A 144 -4.04 -2.15 -24.80
N GLU A 145 -3.42 -1.18 -25.45
CA GLU A 145 -1.97 -0.99 -25.39
C GLU A 145 -1.52 -0.53 -24.01
N SER A 146 -0.38 -1.07 -23.55
CA SER A 146 0.23 -0.64 -22.29
C SER A 146 0.64 0.82 -22.36
N ARG A 147 0.14 1.61 -21.39
CA ARG A 147 0.50 3.02 -21.22
C ARG A 147 1.76 3.27 -20.39
N LEU A 148 2.41 2.21 -19.91
CA LEU A 148 3.57 2.32 -19.03
C LEU A 148 4.78 2.93 -19.75
N SER A 149 5.37 3.99 -19.19
CA SER A 149 6.47 4.77 -19.78
C SER A 149 7.82 4.61 -19.06
N GLN A 150 7.90 3.80 -18.00
CA GLN A 150 9.13 3.61 -17.23
C GLN A 150 9.18 2.22 -16.58
N TRP A 151 10.38 1.83 -16.17
CA TRP A 151 10.64 0.64 -15.37
C TRP A 151 11.83 0.89 -14.44
N PRO A 152 11.88 0.33 -13.21
CA PRO A 152 10.83 -0.44 -12.54
C PRO A 152 9.68 0.43 -12.02
N VAL A 153 8.59 -0.23 -11.62
CA VAL A 153 7.41 0.44 -11.03
C VAL A 153 7.34 0.27 -9.52
N GLN A 154 8.00 -0.73 -8.93
CA GLN A 154 7.96 -0.95 -7.49
C GLN A 154 8.71 0.17 -6.76
N ILE A 155 8.07 0.79 -5.77
CA ILE A 155 8.66 1.88 -4.97
C ILE A 155 10.02 1.47 -4.41
N LYS A 156 10.16 0.23 -3.90
CA LYS A 156 11.43 -0.30 -3.37
C LYS A 156 12.55 -0.34 -4.41
N LEU A 157 12.24 -0.54 -5.70
CA LEU A 157 13.23 -0.73 -6.75
C LEU A 157 13.53 0.55 -7.55
N ALA A 158 12.58 1.48 -7.65
CA ALA A 158 12.77 2.71 -8.41
C ALA A 158 13.93 3.55 -7.82
N PRO A 159 14.93 3.98 -8.63
CA PRO A 159 16.00 4.87 -8.17
C PRO A 159 15.46 6.27 -7.90
N VAL A 160 15.90 6.90 -6.81
CA VAL A 160 15.32 8.16 -6.34
C VAL A 160 15.56 9.38 -7.24
N GLN A 161 16.54 9.32 -8.14
CA GLN A 161 16.89 10.38 -9.10
C GLN A 161 16.86 9.86 -10.55
N ALA A 162 15.95 8.93 -10.86
CA ALA A 162 15.84 8.43 -12.23
C ALA A 162 15.42 9.55 -13.20
N PRO A 163 15.97 9.62 -14.43
CA PRO A 163 15.72 10.74 -15.36
C PRO A 163 14.24 10.96 -15.72
N TYR A 164 13.43 9.91 -15.66
CA TYR A 164 12.00 9.98 -15.95
C TYR A 164 11.19 10.75 -14.91
N PHE A 165 11.75 11.10 -13.75
CA PHE A 165 11.07 11.94 -12.75
C PHE A 165 11.14 13.44 -13.05
N LYS A 166 11.92 13.87 -14.04
CA LYS A 166 11.99 15.28 -14.44
C LYS A 166 10.67 15.73 -15.05
N ASP A 167 10.09 16.80 -14.52
CA ASP A 167 8.79 17.36 -14.95
C ASP A 167 7.66 16.31 -14.99
N ALA A 168 7.71 15.35 -14.08
CA ALA A 168 6.83 14.19 -14.10
C ALA A 168 5.48 14.47 -13.43
N ARG A 169 4.42 13.83 -13.95
CA ARG A 169 3.19 13.60 -13.19
C ARG A 169 3.33 12.26 -12.49
N LEU A 170 3.18 12.21 -11.17
CA LEU A 170 3.44 11.00 -10.39
C LEU A 170 2.13 10.27 -10.09
N LEU A 171 2.11 8.97 -10.33
CA LEU A 171 1.08 8.04 -9.87
C LEU A 171 1.68 7.18 -8.75
N ILE A 172 1.08 7.22 -7.57
CA ILE A 172 1.38 6.30 -6.45
C ILE A 172 0.16 5.41 -6.28
N ALA A 173 0.32 4.10 -6.45
CA ALA A 173 -0.81 3.17 -6.46
C ALA A 173 -0.58 1.94 -5.58
N ALA A 174 -1.64 1.48 -4.91
CA ALA A 174 -1.60 0.18 -4.23
C ALA A 174 -1.59 -0.96 -5.26
N ASP A 175 -0.81 -2.02 -5.01
CA ASP A 175 -0.59 -3.11 -5.99
C ASP A 175 -1.88 -3.70 -6.56
N CYS A 176 -2.89 -3.91 -5.72
CA CYS A 176 -4.16 -4.51 -6.11
C CYS A 176 -5.06 -3.61 -6.98
N THR A 177 -4.81 -2.28 -7.03
CA THR A 177 -5.69 -1.35 -7.74
C THR A 177 -5.72 -1.57 -9.25
N ALA A 178 -4.58 -1.92 -9.86
CA ALA A 178 -4.49 -2.20 -11.28
C ALA A 178 -5.17 -3.53 -11.67
N PHE A 179 -5.33 -4.46 -10.72
CA PHE A 179 -6.04 -5.71 -10.93
C PHE A 179 -7.55 -5.58 -10.66
N ALA A 180 -7.94 -4.70 -9.74
CA ALA A 180 -9.34 -4.44 -9.43
C ALA A 180 -10.01 -3.54 -10.48
N TYR A 181 -9.33 -2.48 -10.94
CA TYR A 181 -9.88 -1.52 -11.90
C TYR A 181 -9.41 -1.81 -13.33
N GLY A 182 -10.29 -2.32 -14.19
CA GLY A 182 -9.91 -2.81 -15.52
C GLY A 182 -9.29 -1.77 -16.45
N ASN A 183 -9.68 -0.49 -16.37
CA ASN A 183 -9.18 0.56 -17.27
C ASN A 183 -7.97 1.33 -16.70
N PHE A 184 -7.22 0.70 -15.78
CA PHE A 184 -6.17 1.38 -15.01
C PHE A 184 -5.07 2.02 -15.86
N HIS A 185 -4.68 1.36 -16.95
CA HIS A 185 -3.65 1.87 -17.85
C HIS A 185 -4.07 3.20 -18.51
N ASN A 186 -5.31 3.31 -18.97
CA ASN A 186 -5.77 4.49 -19.68
C ASN A 186 -6.10 5.65 -18.73
N ASP A 187 -6.68 5.37 -17.56
CA ASP A 187 -7.13 6.43 -16.65
C ASP A 187 -6.05 6.90 -15.67
N PHE A 188 -5.18 5.97 -15.23
CA PHE A 188 -4.18 6.25 -14.20
C PHE A 188 -2.74 6.26 -14.72
N ILE A 189 -2.33 5.29 -15.54
CA ILE A 189 -0.92 5.20 -15.98
C ILE A 189 -0.60 6.18 -17.11
N ALA A 190 -1.53 6.43 -18.03
CA ALA A 190 -1.31 7.27 -19.20
C ALA A 190 -0.76 8.66 -18.83
N GLY A 191 0.44 8.98 -19.34
CA GLY A 191 1.11 10.26 -19.12
C GLY A 191 1.64 10.47 -17.70
N ARG A 192 1.69 9.42 -16.86
CA ARG A 192 2.21 9.47 -15.48
C ARG A 192 3.35 8.48 -15.25
N ILE A 193 4.31 8.88 -14.43
CA ILE A 193 5.31 7.97 -13.87
C ILE A 193 4.67 7.19 -12.74
N THR A 194 4.66 5.87 -12.87
CA THR A 194 3.95 4.95 -11.98
C THR A 194 4.86 4.33 -10.93
N LEU A 195 4.49 4.52 -9.68
CA LEU A 195 5.08 3.86 -8.52
C LEU A 195 4.01 3.02 -7.81
N ILE A 196 4.30 1.74 -7.59
CA ILE A 196 3.41 0.81 -6.90
C ILE A 196 4.02 0.25 -5.62
N GLY A 197 3.17 -0.06 -4.66
CA GLY A 197 3.54 -0.84 -3.48
C GLY A 197 2.34 -1.18 -2.60
N CYS A 198 2.53 -2.14 -1.70
CA CYS A 198 1.55 -2.53 -0.70
C CYS A 198 2.24 -2.59 0.67
N PRO A 199 2.12 -1.58 1.54
CA PRO A 199 2.80 -1.55 2.84
C PRO A 199 2.54 -2.79 3.69
N LYS A 200 1.35 -3.39 3.58
CA LYS A 200 0.97 -4.64 4.25
C LYS A 200 1.82 -5.83 3.79
N LEU A 201 2.00 -6.01 2.48
CA LEU A 201 2.75 -7.14 1.93
C LEU A 201 4.25 -6.90 2.00
N ASP A 202 4.67 -5.66 1.77
CA ASP A 202 6.06 -5.28 1.77
C ASP A 202 6.65 -5.06 3.17
N MET A 203 5.79 -4.98 4.18
CA MET A 203 6.13 -4.71 5.58
C MET A 203 7.06 -3.50 5.73
N VAL A 204 6.77 -2.40 5.03
CA VAL A 204 7.64 -1.21 5.02
C VAL A 204 6.80 0.05 4.99
N ASP A 205 7.36 1.13 5.53
CA ASP A 205 6.86 2.48 5.31
C ASP A 205 7.60 3.11 4.11
N TYR A 206 6.85 3.50 3.08
CA TYR A 206 7.42 4.12 1.88
C TYR A 206 7.72 5.62 2.04
N SER A 207 7.33 6.24 3.15
CA SER A 207 7.33 7.70 3.33
C SER A 207 8.69 8.33 3.04
N GLU A 208 9.77 7.78 3.60
CA GLU A 208 11.12 8.32 3.43
C GLU A 208 11.57 8.31 1.98
N LYS A 209 11.42 7.15 1.32
CA LYS A 209 11.81 6.99 -0.09
C LYS A 209 10.98 7.87 -1.02
N MET A 210 9.68 7.97 -0.78
CA MET A 210 8.82 8.87 -1.56
C MET A 210 9.17 10.33 -1.29
N THR A 211 9.51 10.70 -0.05
CA THR A 211 9.98 12.05 0.29
C THR A 211 11.22 12.37 -0.52
N GLU A 212 12.17 11.43 -0.61
CA GLU A 212 13.40 11.62 -1.39
C GLU A 212 13.13 11.78 -2.88
N ILE A 213 12.28 10.93 -3.47
CA ILE A 213 11.86 11.06 -4.88
C ILE A 213 11.23 12.44 -5.13
N ILE A 214 10.30 12.88 -4.28
CA ILE A 214 9.59 14.15 -4.49
C ILE A 214 10.55 15.34 -4.28
N ARG A 215 11.39 15.29 -3.25
CA ARG A 215 12.34 16.35 -2.90
C ARG A 215 13.39 16.56 -4.00
N LEU A 216 13.94 15.47 -4.55
CA LEU A 216 15.06 15.52 -5.50
C LEU A 216 14.63 15.74 -6.96
N ASN A 217 13.34 15.72 -7.28
CA ASN A 217 12.85 15.82 -8.67
C ASN A 217 11.69 16.80 -8.82
N ASP A 218 11.49 17.32 -10.02
CA ASP A 218 10.43 18.27 -10.32
C ASP A 218 9.13 17.53 -10.66
N ILE A 219 8.28 17.34 -9.65
CA ILE A 219 6.99 16.65 -9.76
C ILE A 219 5.87 17.69 -9.88
N ARG A 220 5.06 17.57 -10.96
CA ARG A 220 3.98 18.52 -11.27
C ARG A 220 2.71 18.29 -10.43
N ASP A 221 2.30 17.03 -10.31
CA ASP A 221 1.14 16.61 -9.53
C ASP A 221 1.30 15.16 -9.07
N VAL A 222 0.61 14.80 -7.99
CA VAL A 222 0.57 13.42 -7.46
C VAL A 222 -0.86 12.90 -7.48
N THR A 223 -1.08 11.78 -8.16
CA THR A 223 -2.32 11.01 -8.09
C THR A 223 -2.08 9.78 -7.21
N ILE A 224 -2.83 9.64 -6.12
CA ILE A 224 -2.76 8.49 -5.23
C ILE A 224 -3.98 7.60 -5.52
N VAL A 225 -3.75 6.34 -5.89
CA VAL A 225 -4.83 5.37 -6.12
C VAL A 225 -4.75 4.27 -5.07
N ARG A 226 -5.82 4.11 -4.30
CA ARG A 226 -5.88 3.15 -3.19
C ARG A 226 -7.15 2.31 -3.26
N MET A 227 -7.16 1.17 -2.59
CA MET A 227 -8.40 0.43 -2.36
C MET A 227 -9.18 1.00 -1.16
N GLU A 228 -10.50 0.74 -1.12
CA GLU A 228 -11.38 1.11 0.01
C GLU A 228 -11.01 0.43 1.33
N VAL A 229 -10.32 -0.71 1.25
CA VAL A 229 -9.91 -1.49 2.42
C VAL A 229 -8.93 -0.71 3.32
N PRO A 230 -8.96 -0.93 4.64
CA PRO A 230 -8.17 -0.15 5.61
C PRO A 230 -6.67 -0.29 5.40
N CYS A 231 -6.18 -1.46 4.95
CA CYS A 231 -4.75 -1.69 4.72
C CYS A 231 -4.13 -0.77 3.65
N CYS A 232 -4.94 -0.16 2.78
CA CYS A 232 -4.47 0.83 1.81
C CYS A 232 -4.38 2.26 2.38
N GLY A 233 -4.83 2.50 3.61
CA GLY A 233 -4.59 3.76 4.33
C GLY A 233 -3.08 4.01 4.55
N GLY A 234 -2.29 2.94 4.70
CA GLY A 234 -0.84 3.04 4.86
C GLY A 234 -0.14 3.73 3.68
N ILE A 235 -0.50 3.40 2.43
CA ILE A 235 0.13 3.99 1.25
C ILE A 235 -0.31 5.46 1.05
N GLU A 236 -1.59 5.76 1.32
CA GLU A 236 -2.11 7.12 1.27
C GLU A 236 -1.42 8.03 2.28
N ASN A 237 -1.31 7.57 3.54
CA ASN A 237 -0.65 8.30 4.61
C ASN A 237 0.85 8.47 4.34
N ALA A 238 1.50 7.45 3.77
CA ALA A 238 2.91 7.55 3.40
C ALA A 238 3.13 8.61 2.30
N ALA A 239 2.27 8.64 1.28
CA ALA A 239 2.35 9.64 0.21
C ALA A 239 2.08 11.06 0.73
N LYS A 240 1.08 11.24 1.59
CA LYS A 240 0.78 12.55 2.22
C LYS A 240 1.94 13.05 3.09
N ARG A 241 2.53 12.18 3.91
CA ARG A 241 3.73 12.52 4.71
C ARG A 241 4.90 12.88 3.80
N ALA A 242 5.10 12.14 2.71
CA ALA A 242 6.16 12.44 1.76
C ALA A 242 5.98 13.80 1.08
N LEU A 243 4.76 14.16 0.68
CA LEU A 243 4.44 15.48 0.16
C LEU A 243 4.74 16.58 1.17
N GLN A 244 4.27 16.44 2.41
CA GLN A 244 4.52 17.39 3.50
C GLN A 244 6.02 17.56 3.81
N ALA A 245 6.75 16.45 3.91
CA ALA A 245 8.17 16.45 4.24
C ALA A 245 9.09 16.84 3.07
N SER A 246 8.58 16.84 1.83
CA SER A 246 9.39 17.19 0.65
C SER A 246 9.82 18.65 0.58
N GLY A 247 9.13 19.53 1.32
CA GLY A 247 9.32 20.97 1.24
C GLY A 247 8.78 21.61 -0.05
N LYS A 248 8.04 20.87 -0.88
CA LYS A 248 7.45 21.34 -2.14
C LYS A 248 5.93 21.49 -2.04
N PHE A 249 5.39 22.51 -2.69
CA PHE A 249 3.95 22.70 -2.83
C PHE A 249 3.46 22.01 -4.11
N ILE A 250 3.00 20.77 -3.98
CA ILE A 250 2.57 19.94 -5.11
C ILE A 250 1.10 19.57 -4.92
N PRO A 251 0.21 19.85 -5.89
CA PRO A 251 -1.18 19.42 -5.80
C PRO A 251 -1.28 17.89 -5.85
N TRP A 252 -2.15 17.33 -5.02
CA TRP A 252 -2.43 15.90 -5.04
C TRP A 252 -3.92 15.59 -4.99
N GLN A 253 -4.28 14.40 -5.45
CA GLN A 253 -5.63 13.85 -5.35
C GLN A 253 -5.57 12.39 -4.91
N VAL A 254 -6.62 11.93 -4.23
CA VAL A 254 -6.78 10.54 -3.82
C VAL A 254 -8.00 9.96 -4.54
N VAL A 255 -7.81 8.83 -5.20
CA VAL A 255 -8.87 8.07 -5.85
C VAL A 255 -8.99 6.71 -5.15
N THR A 256 -10.21 6.37 -4.76
CA THR A 256 -10.49 5.11 -4.04
C THR A 256 -11.19 4.13 -4.96
N VAL A 257 -10.63 2.93 -5.08
CA VAL A 257 -11.18 1.79 -5.82
C VAL A 257 -11.85 0.86 -4.81
N ARG A 258 -13.11 0.50 -5.06
CA ARG A 258 -13.82 -0.48 -4.25
C ARG A 258 -13.35 -1.89 -4.55
N THR A 259 -13.66 -2.83 -3.66
CA THR A 259 -13.35 -4.25 -3.81
C THR A 259 -14.00 -4.90 -5.04
N ASP A 260 -15.10 -4.33 -5.53
CA ASP A 260 -15.77 -4.71 -6.78
C ASP A 260 -15.17 -4.04 -8.05
N GLY A 261 -14.13 -3.21 -7.89
CA GLY A 261 -13.49 -2.48 -8.98
C GLY A 261 -14.16 -1.17 -9.36
N SER A 262 -15.27 -0.77 -8.73
CA SER A 262 -15.89 0.54 -8.96
C SER A 262 -15.08 1.68 -8.33
N LEU A 263 -15.15 2.88 -8.89
CA LEU A 263 -14.54 4.06 -8.28
C LEU A 263 -15.50 4.70 -7.28
N VAL A 264 -14.97 5.12 -6.14
CA VAL A 264 -15.68 6.01 -5.22
C VAL A 264 -15.66 7.41 -5.83
N ARG A 265 -16.85 7.91 -6.18
CA ARG A 265 -17.08 9.27 -6.66
C ARG A 265 -17.44 10.19 -5.50
#